data_AF-A0A965CJX2-F1
#
_entry.id   AF-A0A965CJX2-F1
#
_cell.length_a   1.000
_cell.length_b   1.000
_cell.length_c   1.000
_cell.angle_alpha   90.00
_cell.angle_beta   90.00
_cell.angle_gamma   90.00
#
_symmetry.space_group_name_H-M   'P 1'
#
loop_
_entity.id
_entity.type
_entity.pdbx_description
1 polymer ?
#
loop_
_entity_poly.entity_id
_entity_poly.type
_entity_poly.pdbx_seq_one_letter_code
_entity_poly.pdbx_strand_id
1 'polypeptide(L)'
;MSDPHLYSALIDAELEPTDFHNMAGWAHDDHRDAFTVFLKSAEAIVERRPDLRAARNVPEPFRRFAAETLNAKTIEPRQFFERNFTPYKIIPKQGSGFLTGYYEPEIAGSLSQNSDFPVPVLGRPNDLVSFGPDNTPPDPLF
;
A
#
# COMPACT_ATOMS: atom_id res chain seq x y z
N MET A 1 -25.74 -2.73 8.03
CA MET A 1 -25.59 -1.28 8.20
C MET A 1 -24.13 -1.01 8.51
N SER A 2 -23.38 -0.48 7.53
CA SER A 2 -21.94 -0.21 7.67
C SER A 2 -21.72 0.99 8.58
N ASP A 3 -20.75 0.88 9.49
CA ASP A 3 -20.38 1.94 10.45
C ASP A 3 -19.89 3.20 9.70
N PRO A 4 -20.51 4.37 9.88
CA PRO A 4 -20.09 5.62 9.25
C PRO A 4 -18.69 6.09 9.68
N HIS A 5 -18.10 5.53 10.75
CA HIS A 5 -16.72 5.83 11.16
C HIS A 5 -15.64 5.05 10.39
N LEU A 6 -16.01 4.04 9.60
CA LEU A 6 -15.03 3.21 8.87
C LEU A 6 -14.24 4.00 7.79
N TYR A 7 -14.77 5.14 7.34
CA TYR A 7 -14.21 5.95 6.25
C TYR A 7 -13.57 7.26 6.70
N SER A 8 -13.18 7.39 7.98
CA SER A 8 -12.55 8.62 8.51
C SER A 8 -11.24 9.02 7.79
N ALA A 9 -10.66 8.17 6.94
CA ALA A 9 -9.48 8.48 6.12
C ALA A 9 -9.82 9.23 4.81
N LEU A 10 -11.10 9.39 4.48
CA LEU A 10 -11.58 10.07 3.26
C LEU A 10 -12.39 11.32 3.63
N ILE A 11 -11.90 12.13 4.57
CA ILE A 11 -12.60 13.35 5.00
C ILE A 11 -12.91 14.29 3.81
N ASP A 12 -12.08 14.23 2.77
CA ASP A 12 -12.17 15.08 1.57
C ASP A 12 -12.65 14.34 0.31
N ALA A 13 -13.23 13.14 0.44
CA ALA A 13 -13.77 12.41 -0.70
C ALA A 13 -15.06 11.66 -0.34
N GLU A 14 -15.94 11.53 -1.33
CA GLU A 14 -17.13 10.68 -1.28
C GLU A 14 -16.84 9.33 -1.97
N LEU A 15 -17.49 8.27 -1.49
CA LEU A 15 -17.41 6.95 -2.09
C LEU A 15 -18.76 6.60 -2.72
N GLU A 16 -18.75 6.38 -4.03
CA GLU A 16 -19.92 5.94 -4.77
C GLU A 16 -19.74 4.46 -5.15
N PRO A 17 -20.60 3.53 -4.70
CA PRO A 17 -20.57 2.15 -5.17
C PRO A 17 -20.70 2.08 -6.69
N THR A 18 -19.93 1.22 -7.33
CA THR A 18 -20.02 0.95 -8.78
C THR A 18 -19.88 -0.54 -9.04
N ASP A 19 -19.98 -0.92 -10.31
CA ASP A 19 -19.70 -2.27 -10.79
C ASP A 19 -18.41 -2.33 -11.60
N PHE A 20 -17.80 -3.50 -11.65
CA PHE A 20 -16.58 -3.75 -12.44
C PHE A 20 -16.76 -3.47 -13.94
N HIS A 21 -17.96 -3.68 -14.49
CA HIS A 21 -18.22 -3.40 -15.91
C HIS A 21 -18.18 -1.89 -16.26
N ASN A 22 -18.33 -1.02 -15.27
CA ASN A 22 -18.22 0.43 -15.43
C ASN A 22 -16.77 0.92 -15.31
N MET A 23 -15.83 0.05 -14.93
CA MET A 23 -14.41 0.39 -14.86
C MET A 23 -13.78 0.29 -16.25
N ALA A 24 -13.35 1.42 -16.79
CA ALA A 24 -12.64 1.47 -18.05
C ALA A 24 -11.41 0.57 -18.01
N GLY A 25 -11.23 -0.26 -19.04
CA GLY A 25 -10.11 -1.20 -19.14
C GLY A 25 -10.31 -2.54 -18.44
N TRP A 26 -11.28 -2.68 -17.52
CA TRP A 26 -11.45 -3.90 -16.71
C TRP A 26 -11.49 -5.18 -17.54
N ALA A 27 -12.33 -5.24 -18.58
CA ALA A 27 -12.49 -6.46 -19.37
C ALA A 27 -11.21 -6.95 -20.08
N HIS A 28 -10.24 -6.05 -20.31
CA HIS A 28 -9.01 -6.32 -21.06
C HIS A 28 -7.76 -6.35 -20.17
N ASP A 29 -7.90 -6.12 -18.86
CA ASP A 29 -6.78 -6.05 -17.93
C ASP A 29 -6.15 -7.43 -17.68
N ASP A 30 -4.87 -7.47 -17.29
CA ASP A 30 -4.21 -8.71 -16.87
C ASP A 30 -4.49 -9.00 -15.39
N HIS A 31 -5.63 -9.62 -15.16
CA HIS A 31 -6.07 -10.00 -13.82
C HIS A 31 -5.13 -11.03 -13.16
N ARG A 32 -4.35 -11.80 -13.94
CA ARG A 32 -3.40 -12.77 -13.38
C ARG A 32 -2.22 -12.06 -12.73
N ASP A 33 -1.75 -10.97 -13.32
CA ASP A 33 -0.69 -10.16 -12.74
C ASP A 33 -1.17 -9.47 -11.46
N ALA A 34 -2.32 -8.81 -11.50
CA ALA A 34 -2.95 -8.20 -10.32
C ALA A 34 -3.17 -9.22 -9.18
N PHE A 35 -3.63 -10.43 -9.50
CA PHE A 35 -3.81 -11.50 -8.52
C PHE A 35 -2.49 -12.02 -7.95
N THR A 36 -1.44 -12.10 -8.78
CA THR A 36 -0.09 -12.47 -8.32
C THR A 36 0.44 -11.45 -7.31
N VAL A 37 0.21 -10.15 -7.54
CA VAL A 37 0.54 -9.08 -6.58
C VAL A 37 -0.28 -9.22 -5.30
N PHE A 38 -1.58 -9.51 -5.41
CA PHE A 38 -2.44 -9.75 -4.25
C PHE A 38 -1.90 -10.90 -3.37
N LEU A 39 -1.46 -12.01 -3.96
CA LEU A 39 -0.90 -13.14 -3.22
C LEU A 39 0.37 -12.76 -2.44
N LYS A 40 1.24 -11.90 -2.98
CA LYS A 40 2.41 -11.37 -2.25
C LYS A 40 1.99 -10.57 -1.02
N SER A 41 0.94 -9.75 -1.14
CA SER A 41 0.39 -9.02 0.01
C SER A 41 -0.28 -9.97 1.02
N ALA A 42 -1.01 -10.99 0.54
CA ALA A 42 -1.64 -11.99 1.39
C ALA A 42 -0.61 -12.75 2.24
N GLU A 43 0.52 -13.16 1.65
CA GLU A 43 1.62 -13.80 2.36
C GLU A 43 2.17 -12.90 3.48
N ALA A 44 2.51 -11.65 3.15
CA ALA A 44 3.01 -10.69 4.14
C ALA A 44 2.02 -10.44 5.28
N ILE A 45 0.71 -10.38 4.97
CA ILE A 45 -0.37 -10.22 5.95
C ILE A 45 -0.46 -11.45 6.86
N VAL A 46 -0.45 -12.66 6.30
CA VAL A 46 -0.55 -13.90 7.08
C VAL A 46 0.67 -14.07 8.00
N GLU A 47 1.85 -13.78 7.49
CA GLU A 47 3.12 -13.84 8.23
C GLU A 47 3.30 -12.72 9.25
N ARG A 48 2.44 -11.69 9.23
CA ARG A 48 2.55 -10.50 10.08
C ARG A 48 3.91 -9.81 9.91
N ARG A 49 4.37 -9.69 8.64
CA ARG A 49 5.58 -8.93 8.33
C ARG A 49 5.41 -7.49 8.86
N PRO A 50 6.47 -6.89 9.42
CA PRO A 50 6.39 -5.52 9.94
C PRO A 50 6.04 -4.55 8.81
N ASP A 51 5.15 -3.60 9.11
CA ASP A 51 4.78 -2.58 8.15
C ASP A 51 5.98 -1.66 7.85
N LEU A 52 6.25 -1.41 6.56
CA LEU A 52 7.28 -0.48 6.13
C LEU A 52 6.89 0.99 6.36
N ARG A 53 5.59 1.25 6.55
CA ARG A 53 4.99 2.57 6.76
C ARG A 53 3.77 2.44 7.64
N ALA A 54 3.48 3.45 8.46
CA ALA A 54 2.29 3.46 9.29
C ALA A 54 1.03 3.24 8.43
N ALA A 55 0.34 2.13 8.70
CA ALA A 55 -0.87 1.73 7.99
C ALA A 55 -1.99 1.46 9.00
N ARG A 56 -3.22 1.34 8.49
CA ARG A 56 -4.33 0.82 9.30
C ARG A 56 -4.04 -0.64 9.62
N ASN A 57 -4.30 -1.05 10.86
CA ASN A 57 -4.23 -2.46 11.24
C ASN A 57 -5.12 -3.30 10.32
N VAL A 58 -4.57 -4.40 9.80
CA VAL A 58 -5.33 -5.35 8.98
C VAL A 58 -6.34 -6.08 9.87
N PRO A 59 -7.66 -5.97 9.59
CA PRO A 59 -8.67 -6.65 10.37
C PRO A 59 -8.52 -8.17 10.28
N GLU A 60 -8.78 -8.88 11.38
CA GLU A 60 -8.65 -10.35 11.43
C GLU A 60 -9.50 -11.09 10.37
N PRO A 61 -10.74 -10.66 10.04
CA PRO A 61 -11.48 -11.25 8.93
C PRO A 61 -10.74 -11.19 7.59
N PHE A 62 -10.03 -10.09 7.30
CA PHE A 62 -9.26 -9.94 6.08
C PHE A 62 -8.02 -10.84 6.07
N ARG A 63 -7.38 -11.02 7.24
CA ARG A 63 -6.26 -11.96 7.40
C ARG A 63 -6.68 -13.39 7.13
N ARG A 64 -7.84 -13.82 7.64
CA ARG A 64 -8.39 -15.15 7.34
C ARG A 64 -8.69 -15.33 5.86
N PHE A 65 -9.33 -14.33 5.24
CA PHE A 65 -9.58 -14.33 3.79
C PHE A 65 -8.28 -14.45 2.96
N ALA A 66 -7.22 -13.75 3.36
CA ALA A 66 -5.90 -13.87 2.74
C ALA A 66 -5.33 -15.29 2.88
N ALA A 67 -5.42 -15.89 4.06
CA ALA A 67 -4.97 -17.26 4.30
C ALA A 67 -5.77 -18.31 3.49
N GLU A 68 -7.08 -18.15 3.41
CA GLU A 68 -7.94 -19.01 2.59
C GLU A 68 -7.59 -18.92 1.11
N THR A 69 -7.32 -17.69 0.63
CA THR A 69 -6.92 -17.44 -0.76
C THR A 69 -5.59 -18.12 -1.10
N LEU A 70 -4.60 -18.06 -0.21
CA LEU A 70 -3.30 -18.73 -0.38
C LEU A 70 -3.41 -20.26 -0.44
N ASN A 71 -4.40 -20.84 0.24
CA ASN A 71 -4.61 -22.29 0.29
C ASN A 71 -5.51 -22.82 -0.84
N ALA A 72 -6.08 -21.95 -1.67
CA ALA A 72 -6.98 -22.34 -2.73
C ALA A 72 -6.21 -22.99 -3.90
N LYS A 73 -6.72 -24.12 -4.41
CA LYS A 73 -6.06 -24.92 -5.46
C LYS A 73 -6.14 -24.29 -6.85
N THR A 74 -7.25 -23.63 -7.16
CA THR A 74 -7.48 -23.01 -8.46
C THR A 74 -8.38 -21.81 -8.27
N ILE A 75 -7.92 -20.65 -8.75
CA ILE A 75 -8.66 -19.39 -8.72
C ILE A 75 -8.64 -18.81 -10.13
N GLU A 76 -9.81 -18.45 -10.65
CA GLU A 76 -9.93 -17.62 -11.85
C GLU A 76 -9.76 -16.15 -11.44
N PRO A 77 -8.66 -15.46 -11.84
CA PRO A 77 -8.30 -14.18 -11.24
C PRO A 77 -9.31 -13.06 -11.43
N ARG A 78 -9.96 -12.97 -12.59
CA ARG A 78 -11.01 -11.98 -12.82
C ARG A 78 -12.21 -12.23 -11.90
N GLN A 79 -12.67 -13.47 -11.83
CA GLN A 79 -13.79 -13.86 -10.97
C GLN A 79 -13.47 -13.70 -9.49
N PHE A 80 -12.20 -13.84 -9.09
CA PHE A 80 -11.77 -13.59 -7.72
C PHE A 80 -12.08 -12.15 -7.29
N PHE A 81 -11.70 -11.17 -8.10
CA PHE A 81 -12.00 -9.78 -7.78
C PHE A 81 -13.51 -9.50 -7.84
N GLU A 82 -14.19 -9.96 -8.90
CA GLU A 82 -15.64 -9.75 -9.09
C GLU A 82 -16.51 -10.35 -7.97
N ARG A 83 -16.07 -11.44 -7.32
CA ARG A 83 -16.83 -12.10 -6.25
C ARG A 83 -16.51 -11.60 -4.85
N ASN A 84 -15.27 -11.19 -4.60
CA ASN A 84 -14.79 -10.93 -3.24
C ASN A 84 -14.66 -9.44 -2.92
N PHE A 85 -14.78 -8.55 -3.92
CA PHE A 85 -14.62 -7.12 -3.76
C PHE A 85 -15.81 -6.35 -4.33
N THR A 86 -16.10 -5.21 -3.73
CA THR A 86 -17.06 -4.23 -4.25
C THR A 86 -16.27 -2.99 -4.68
N PRO A 87 -16.29 -2.61 -5.96
CA PRO A 87 -15.58 -1.42 -6.39
C PRO A 87 -16.34 -0.17 -5.96
N TYR A 88 -15.58 0.85 -5.55
CA TYR A 88 -16.10 2.17 -5.23
C TYR A 88 -15.35 3.20 -6.06
N LYS A 89 -16.10 4.14 -6.63
CA LYS A 89 -15.55 5.34 -7.24
C LYS A 89 -15.24 6.35 -6.12
N ILE A 90 -14.01 6.83 -6.10
CA ILE A 90 -13.56 7.87 -5.16
C ILE A 90 -13.78 9.22 -5.84
N ILE A 91 -14.64 10.06 -5.25
CA ILE A 91 -15.00 11.38 -5.77
C ILE A 91 -14.44 12.45 -4.82
N PRO A 92 -13.37 13.17 -5.19
CA PRO A 92 -12.86 14.28 -4.38
C PRO A 92 -13.93 15.37 -4.23
N LYS A 93 -14.05 15.96 -3.03
CA LYS A 93 -14.95 17.11 -2.80
C LYS A 93 -14.51 18.36 -3.57
N GLN A 94 -13.22 18.47 -3.85
CA GLN A 94 -12.61 19.56 -4.62
C GLN A 94 -11.51 19.01 -5.53
N GLY A 95 -11.35 19.63 -6.71
CA GLY A 95 -10.34 19.22 -7.69
C GLY A 95 -10.66 17.89 -8.39
N SER A 96 -9.63 17.25 -8.92
CA SER A 96 -9.69 15.94 -9.58
C SER A 96 -8.61 15.01 -9.04
N GLY A 97 -8.77 13.70 -9.27
CA GLY A 97 -7.68 12.75 -9.02
C GLY A 97 -6.44 13.10 -9.84
N PHE A 98 -5.27 12.81 -9.30
CA PHE A 98 -3.98 13.04 -9.93
C PHE A 98 -3.07 11.83 -9.72
N LEU A 99 -2.48 11.32 -10.80
CA LEU A 99 -1.61 10.15 -10.79
C LEU A 99 -0.16 10.58 -11.00
N THR A 100 0.72 10.14 -10.11
CA THR A 100 2.18 10.27 -10.25
C THR A 100 2.84 8.90 -10.33
N GLY A 101 4.11 8.86 -10.70
CA GLY A 101 4.92 7.65 -10.72
C GLY A 101 6.18 7.81 -9.88
N TYR A 102 6.62 6.72 -9.27
CA TYR A 102 7.95 6.59 -8.67
C TYR A 102 8.65 5.37 -9.30
N TYR A 103 9.98 5.35 -9.25
CA TYR A 103 10.78 4.22 -9.71
C TYR A 103 11.99 4.03 -8.78
N GLU A 104 12.64 2.88 -8.88
CA GLU A 104 13.91 2.62 -8.21
C GLU A 104 15.06 2.97 -9.16
N PRO A 105 15.89 3.99 -8.87
CA PRO A 105 16.97 4.39 -9.75
C PRO A 105 18.14 3.40 -9.69
N GLU A 106 18.71 3.10 -10.85
CA GLU A 106 19.96 2.34 -10.94
C GLU A 106 21.16 3.30 -11.02
N ILE A 107 22.12 3.11 -10.11
CA ILE A 107 23.30 3.97 -9.99
C ILE A 107 24.55 3.09 -9.87
N ALA A 108 25.59 3.39 -10.64
CA ALA A 108 26.87 2.71 -10.50
C ALA A 108 27.50 3.03 -9.13
N GLY A 109 28.08 2.02 -8.49
CA GLY A 109 28.68 2.16 -7.16
C GLY A 109 29.82 1.19 -6.91
N SER A 110 30.53 1.42 -5.80
CA SER A 110 31.59 0.56 -5.31
C SER A 110 31.34 0.22 -3.83
N LEU A 111 31.65 -1.02 -3.43
CA LEU A 111 31.58 -1.45 -2.03
C LEU A 111 32.71 -0.85 -1.17
N SER A 112 33.78 -0.34 -1.79
CA SER A 112 34.88 0.36 -1.14
C SER A 112 35.12 1.73 -1.76
N GLN A 113 35.48 2.71 -0.93
CA GLN A 113 35.77 4.07 -1.39
C GLN A 113 37.03 4.09 -2.27
N ASN A 114 36.99 4.83 -3.37
CA ASN A 114 38.13 5.08 -4.25
C ASN A 114 37.98 6.45 -4.95
N SER A 115 38.89 6.77 -5.89
CA SER A 115 38.87 8.05 -6.62
C SER A 115 37.60 8.25 -7.45
N ASP A 116 37.03 7.17 -7.99
CA ASP A 116 35.86 7.21 -8.88
C ASP A 116 34.54 7.19 -8.09
N PHE A 117 34.56 6.62 -6.88
CA PHE A 117 33.43 6.56 -5.95
C PHE A 117 33.79 7.16 -4.57
N PRO A 118 33.97 8.50 -4.47
CA PRO A 118 34.46 9.14 -3.25
C PRO A 118 33.36 9.41 -2.21
N VAL A 119 32.07 9.34 -2.57
CA VAL A 119 30.93 9.69 -1.71
C VAL A 119 30.24 8.42 -1.18
N PRO A 120 30.11 8.23 0.15
CA PRO A 120 29.45 7.06 0.71
C PRO A 120 27.92 7.19 0.70
N VAL A 121 27.22 6.04 0.61
CA VAL A 121 25.82 5.93 0.98
C VAL A 121 25.74 5.72 2.49
N LEU A 122 25.27 6.72 3.23
CA LEU A 122 25.23 6.69 4.68
C LEU A 122 24.03 5.89 5.19
N GLY A 123 24.27 4.97 6.12
CA GLY A 123 23.21 4.35 6.91
C GLY A 123 22.62 5.31 7.93
N ARG A 124 21.56 4.86 8.64
CA ARG A 124 20.99 5.63 9.75
C ARG A 124 22.02 5.77 10.89
N PRO A 125 22.33 6.98 11.38
CA PRO A 125 23.24 7.17 12.52
C PRO A 125 22.69 6.53 13.82
N ASN A 126 23.58 6.01 14.67
CA ASN A 126 23.22 5.37 15.95
C ASN A 126 22.65 6.35 16.98
N ASP A 127 23.01 7.62 16.87
CA ASP A 127 22.57 8.73 17.72
C ASP A 127 21.34 9.48 17.14
N LEU A 128 20.80 9.02 16.01
CA LEU A 128 19.62 9.63 15.41
C LEU A 128 18.36 9.25 16.21
N VAL A 129 17.91 10.18 17.05
CA VAL A 129 16.65 10.08 17.80
C VAL A 129 15.47 10.46 16.89
N SER A 130 14.44 9.61 16.84
CA SER A 130 13.17 9.91 16.16
C SER A 130 12.09 10.19 17.20
N PHE A 131 11.37 11.29 17.01
CA PHE A 131 10.27 11.70 17.87
C PHE A 131 8.94 11.35 17.21
N GLY A 132 8.03 10.77 17.99
CA GLY A 132 6.64 10.59 17.57
C GLY A 132 5.88 11.92 17.64
N PRO A 133 4.70 12.03 17.00
CA PRO A 133 3.88 13.25 17.01
C PRO A 133 3.62 13.80 18.43
N ASP A 134 3.39 12.91 19.39
CA ASP A 134 3.09 13.28 20.79
C ASP A 134 4.34 13.48 21.66
N ASN A 135 5.54 13.26 21.11
CA ASN A 135 6.81 13.32 21.81
C ASN A 135 7.78 14.32 21.14
N THR A 136 7.24 15.41 20.59
CA THR A 136 8.06 16.48 20.01
C THR A 136 8.96 17.05 21.11
N PRO A 137 10.29 17.09 20.93
CA PRO A 137 11.19 17.64 21.93
C PRO A 137 10.88 19.13 22.10
N PRO A 138 11.04 19.68 23.31
CA PRO A 138 10.89 21.11 23.51
C PRO A 138 11.82 21.87 22.56
N ASP A 139 11.38 23.04 22.11
CA ASP A 139 12.21 23.91 21.26
C ASP A 139 13.59 24.07 21.91
N PRO A 140 14.68 23.92 21.14
CA PRO A 140 16.01 24.14 21.67
C PRO A 140 16.06 25.58 22.21
N LEU A 141 16.34 25.71 23.50
CA LEU A 141 16.54 27.00 24.15
C LEU A 141 17.73 27.69 23.47
N PHE A 142 17.43 28.63 22.57
CA PHE A 142 18.33 29.68 22.15
C PHE A 142 17.92 30.98 22.85
#